data_AF-A0A521Z274-F1
#
_entry.id   AF-A0A521Z274-F1
#
_cell.length_a   1.000
_cell.length_b   1.000
_cell.length_c   1.000
_cell.angle_alpha   90.00
_cell.angle_beta   90.00
_cell.angle_gamma   90.00
#
_symmetry.space_group_name_H-M   'P 1'
#
loop_
_entity.id
_entity.type
_entity.pdbx_description
1 polymer ?
#
loop_
_entity_poly.entity_id
_entity_poly.type
_entity_poly.pdbx_seq_one_letter_code
_entity_poly.pdbx_strand_id
1 'polypeptide(L)' 'MAKQKNASDSITDRLDTLIRITQDLFILQALVAGAKVDDVRKALKINKWRVVNISKSLNLREAK' A
#
# COMPACT_ATOMS: atom_id res chain seq x y z
N MET A 1 11.54 -6.66 -31.83
CA MET A 1 12.63 -6.32 -30.89
C MET A 1 12.23 -6.80 -29.50
N ALA A 2 12.70 -7.99 -29.10
CA ALA A 2 12.43 -8.52 -27.77
C ALA A 2 13.37 -7.82 -26.78
N LYS A 3 12.83 -6.95 -25.92
CA LYS A 3 13.60 -6.35 -24.81
C LYS A 3 14.06 -7.50 -23.90
N GLN A 4 15.36 -7.75 -23.88
CA GLN A 4 16.00 -8.57 -22.85
C GLN A 4 15.59 -8.00 -21.49
N LYS A 5 14.78 -8.76 -20.77
CA LYS A 5 14.32 -8.44 -19.42
C LYS A 5 15.51 -8.71 -18.50
N ASN A 6 16.27 -7.66 -18.18
CA ASN A 6 17.49 -7.79 -17.40
C ASN A 6 17.12 -8.30 -15.99
N ALA A 7 17.87 -9.27 -15.46
CA ALA A 7 17.60 -9.89 -14.16
C ALA A 7 17.57 -8.88 -12.99
N SER A 8 18.16 -7.70 -13.16
CA SER A 8 18.08 -6.55 -12.24
C SER A 8 16.67 -5.98 -12.08
N ASP A 9 15.82 -6.08 -13.11
CA ASP A 9 14.43 -5.63 -13.04
C ASP A 9 13.64 -6.50 -12.06
N SER A 10 13.93 -7.81 -11.99
CA SER A 10 13.19 -8.72 -11.11
C SER A 10 13.44 -8.46 -9.62
N ILE A 11 14.63 -8.00 -9.22
CA ILE A 11 14.91 -7.69 -7.81
C ILE A 11 14.26 -6.37 -7.44
N THR A 12 14.34 -5.38 -8.34
CA THR A 12 13.70 -4.08 -8.17
C THR A 12 12.19 -4.21 -8.06
N ASP A 13 11.56 -5.01 -8.93
CA ASP A 13 10.11 -5.30 -8.88
C ASP A 13 9.69 -5.95 -7.55
N ARG A 14 10.52 -6.84 -7.01
CA ARG A 14 10.27 -7.48 -5.71
C ARG A 14 10.37 -6.48 -4.56
N LEU A 15 11.39 -5.62 -4.58
CA LEU A 15 11.55 -4.56 -3.57
C LEU A 15 10.39 -3.57 -3.62
N ASP A 16 9.98 -3.14 -4.81
CA ASP A 16 8.80 -2.29 -4.99
C ASP A 16 7.53 -2.94 -4.46
N THR A 17 7.37 -4.25 -4.69
CA THR A 17 6.24 -5.02 -4.17
C THR A 17 6.25 -5.06 -2.64
N LEU A 18 7.40 -5.33 -2.03
CA LEU A 18 7.55 -5.34 -0.57
C LEU A 18 7.27 -3.96 0.04
N ILE A 19 7.76 -2.90 -0.58
CA ILE A 19 7.49 -1.52 -0.15
C ILE A 19 5.99 -1.24 -0.20
N ARG A 20 5.31 -1.64 -1.28
CA ARG A 20 3.86 -1.45 -1.40
C ARG A 20 3.08 -2.21 -0.33
N ILE A 21 3.42 -3.47 -0.08
CA ILE A 21 2.76 -4.28 0.97
C ILE A 21 2.98 -3.64 2.35
N THR A 22 4.20 -3.19 2.64
CA THR A 22 4.52 -2.57 3.92
C THR A 22 3.75 -1.26 4.12
N GLN A 23 3.63 -0.43 3.07
CA GLN A 23 2.80 0.78 3.10
C GLN A 23 1.33 0.45 3.35
N ASP A 24 0.80 -0.58 2.69
CA ASP A 24 -0.59 -0.97 2.83
C ASP A 24 -0.88 -1.51 4.25
N LEU A 25 0.04 -2.27 4.84
CA LEU A 25 -0.03 -2.71 6.24
C LEU A 25 -0.01 -1.54 7.22
N PHE A 26 0.86 -0.55 6.98
CA PHE A 26 0.89 0.66 7.80
C PHE A 26 -0.42 1.43 7.72
N ILE A 27 -1.01 1.57 6.52
CA ILE A 27 -2.31 2.22 6.33
C ILE A 27 -3.38 1.51 7.13
N LEU A 28 -3.46 0.18 7.04
CA LEU A 28 -4.43 -0.61 7.78
C LEU A 28 -4.28 -0.39 9.30
N GLN A 29 -3.06 -0.52 9.81
CA GLN A 29 -2.81 -0.38 11.25
C GLN A 29 -3.13 1.04 11.75
N ALA A 30 -2.77 2.07 10.98
CA ALA A 30 -3.07 3.45 11.32
C ALA A 30 -4.58 3.71 11.37
N LEU A 31 -5.34 3.17 10.41
CA LEU A 31 -6.80 3.31 10.39
C LEU A 31 -7.46 2.55 11.56
N VAL A 32 -7.00 1.34 11.90
CA VAL A 32 -7.45 0.60 13.10
C VAL A 32 -7.18 1.39 14.38
N ALA A 33 -6.02 2.05 14.46
CA ALA A 33 -5.66 2.91 15.59
C ALA A 33 -6.45 4.24 15.65
N GLY A 34 -7.40 4.47 14.73
CA GLY A 34 -8.24 5.66 14.69
C GLY A 34 -7.64 6.86 13.96
N ALA A 35 -6.54 6.69 13.22
CA ALA A 35 -5.97 7.76 12.42
C ALA A 35 -6.93 8.14 11.28
N LYS A 36 -7.05 9.44 11.01
CA LYS A 36 -7.87 9.92 9.89
C LYS A 36 -7.18 9.64 8.57
N VAL A 37 -7.97 9.36 7.53
CA VAL A 37 -7.52 9.12 6.15
C VAL A 37 -6.57 10.23 5.65
N ASP A 38 -6.86 11.49 5.96
CA ASP A 38 -6.03 12.62 5.51
C ASP A 38 -4.68 12.71 6.24
N ASP A 39 -4.58 12.23 7.48
CA ASP A 39 -3.32 12.21 8.23
C ASP A 39 -2.40 11.10 7.71
N VAL A 40 -2.97 9.91 7.45
CA VAL A 40 -2.26 8.79 6.81
C VAL A 40 -1.77 9.18 5.40
N ARG A 41 -2.62 9.89 4.64
CA ARG A 41 -2.27 10.43 3.32
C ARG A 41 -1.05 11.36 3.39
N LYS A 42 -1.04 12.29 4.35
CA LYS A 42 0.06 13.25 4.55
C LYS A 42 1.35 12.56 4.98
N ALA A 43 1.26 11.60 5.92
CA ALA A 43 2.42 10.88 6.44
C ALA A 43 3.13 10.05 5.36
N LEU A 44 2.37 9.32 4.54
CA LEU A 44 2.94 8.47 3.49
C LEU A 44 3.12 9.20 2.14
N LYS A 45 2.67 10.46 2.03
CA LYS A 45 2.68 11.25 0.78
C LYS A 45 2.06 10.51 -0.41
N ILE A 46 1.01 9.74 -0.17
CA ILE A 46 0.30 8.95 -1.18
C ILE A 46 -1.02 9.60 -1.60
N ASN A 47 -1.63 9.09 -2.66
CA ASN A 47 -2.95 9.54 -3.11
C ASN A 47 -4.03 9.10 -2.11
N LYS A 48 -4.98 10.01 -1.81
CA LYS A 48 -6.15 9.75 -0.94
C LYS A 48 -6.94 8.51 -1.38
N TRP A 49 -7.06 8.30 -2.69
CA TRP A 49 -7.77 7.14 -3.24
C TRP A 49 -7.19 5.81 -2.75
N ARG A 50 -5.87 5.71 -2.61
CA ARG A 50 -5.20 4.48 -2.17
C ARG A 50 -5.55 4.14 -0.71
N VAL A 51 -5.56 5.15 0.16
CA VAL A 51 -5.94 5.00 1.57
C VAL A 51 -7.41 4.55 1.69
N VAL A 52 -8.31 5.17 0.90
CA VAL A 52 -9.74 4.80 0.87
C VAL A 52 -9.96 3.40 0.30
N ASN A 53 -9.18 2.98 -0.70
CA ASN A 53 -9.33 1.64 -1.26
C ASN A 53 -8.88 0.57 -0.25
N ILE A 54 -7.79 0.83 0.48
CA ILE A 54 -7.28 -0.09 1.51
C ILE A 54 -8.19 -0.13 2.73
N SER A 55 -8.85 0.98 3.09
CA SER A 55 -9.83 0.99 4.19
C SER A 55 -11.04 0.09 3.90
N LYS A 56 -11.43 -0.09 2.62
CA LYS A 56 -12.49 -1.04 2.26
C LYS A 56 -12.10 -2.49 2.57
N SER A 57 -10.83 -2.83 2.39
CA SER A 57 -10.26 -4.14 2.73
C SER A 57 -10.36 -4.43 4.23
N LEU A 58 -10.33 -3.39 5.05
CA LEU A 58 -10.40 -3.44 6.50
C LEU A 58 -11.84 -3.72 6.96
N ASN A 59 -12.83 -3.03 6.40
CA ASN A 59 -14.26 -3.28 6.67
C ASN A 59 -14.69 -4.71 6.32
N LEU A 60 -14.08 -5.33 5.30
CA LEU A 60 -14.32 -6.74 4.95
C LEU A 60 -13.81 -7.73 6.01
N ARG A 61 -12.83 -7.34 6.84
CA ARG A 61 -12.31 -8.18 7.93
C ARG A 61 -13.15 -8.10 9.20
N GLU A 62 -13.71 -6.93 9.52
CA GLU A 62 -14.58 -6.77 10.69
C GLU A 62 -15.99 -7.35 10.47
N ALA A 63 -16.40 -7.53 9.21
CA ALA A 63 -17.70 -8.11 8.84
C ALA A 63 -17.73 -9.66 8.90
N LYS A 64 -16.67 -10.32 9.37
CA LYS A 64 -16.49 -11.77 9.39
C LYS A 64 -16.19 -12.27 10.79
#